data_AF-A0AAC9J6H4-F1
#
_entry.id   AF-A0AAC9J6H4-F1
#
_cell.length_a   1.000
_cell.length_b   1.000
_cell.length_c   1.000
_cell.angle_alpha   90.00
_cell.angle_beta   90.00
_cell.angle_gamma   90.00
#
_symmetry.space_group_name_H-M   'P 1'
#
loop_
_entity.id
_entity.type
_entity.pdbx_description
1 polymer ?
#
loop_
_entity_poly.entity_id
_entity_poly.type
_entity_poly.pdbx_seq_one_letter_code
_entity_poly.pdbx_strand_id
1 'polypeptide(L)'
;MDNKLEKLAKATAEDCGLSNYFLKRSHIFKESGIPGEHSYLLSTEWFPEDSEPMDEELNPPGAAVIDIDIQTEKVKRIIFVQDVSFAEEGSFPNLNQKEETITWIENITGLEFGRQFQLLPTEGTTMHFQAAVDNIPVFPTGVINVEFNNEGQLTLFSIDGNFPSEDAIHWEPFALTTDIVESVAKEQMQLLEVPLESEEMWKSIYSATSVFLTNDVKKVITFEEAEEQAAYVKKQIIMEWEEAIKDPFSPVEIDLSLEATEEEALSDHSTSKKELDKEDEEKATLEIKRFLQRVYPDDSGKWMLYSLRLQDSYIIAELLPAERGRRVIDRKLQVYLDSEKYTALNYSDFDSLIEIFDHFSPAQTPVLTKQQAFELLRKHVEVTPVYVYSQTEDKYILCGKIDCSYGVDAVSGKVIPLDQL
;
A
#
# COMPACT_ATOMS: atom_id res chain seq x y z
N MET A 1 18.37 -20.68 -14.97
CA MET A 1 17.89 -21.36 -13.76
C MET A 1 18.97 -22.23 -13.17
N ASP A 2 19.61 -21.71 -12.13
CA ASP A 2 20.32 -22.53 -11.16
C ASP A 2 19.42 -23.69 -10.68
N ASN A 3 20.03 -24.82 -10.33
CA ASN A 3 19.35 -26.05 -9.92
C ASN A 3 18.44 -25.85 -8.69
N LYS A 4 18.59 -24.75 -7.95
CA LYS A 4 17.74 -24.42 -6.80
C LYS A 4 16.34 -23.94 -7.22
N LEU A 5 16.25 -22.94 -8.10
CA LEU A 5 14.98 -22.33 -8.48
C LEU A 5 14.11 -23.30 -9.30
N GLU A 6 14.72 -24.10 -10.16
CA GLU A 6 13.99 -25.13 -10.92
C GLU A 6 13.42 -26.22 -10.00
N LYS A 7 14.16 -26.61 -8.95
CA LYS A 7 13.65 -27.55 -7.94
C LYS A 7 12.51 -26.96 -7.13
N LEU A 8 12.63 -25.70 -6.73
CA LEU A 8 11.58 -24.98 -6.01
C LEU A 8 10.30 -24.95 -6.85
N ALA A 9 10.39 -24.52 -8.11
CA ALA A 9 9.27 -24.50 -9.04
C ALA A 9 8.60 -25.88 -9.20
N LYS A 10 9.40 -26.94 -9.37
CA LYS A 10 8.86 -28.31 -9.53
C LYS A 10 8.20 -28.84 -8.25
N ALA A 11 8.82 -28.61 -7.09
CA ALA A 11 8.25 -29.03 -5.81
C ALA A 11 6.91 -28.32 -5.55
N THR A 12 6.86 -27.00 -5.76
CA THR A 12 5.61 -26.25 -5.62
C THR A 12 4.54 -26.68 -6.62
N ALA A 13 4.91 -27.00 -7.86
CA ALA A 13 3.96 -27.52 -8.84
C ALA A 13 3.38 -28.88 -8.44
N GLU A 14 4.18 -29.76 -7.84
CA GLU A 14 3.71 -31.05 -7.28
C GLU A 14 2.73 -30.81 -6.12
N ASP A 15 3.08 -29.93 -5.18
CA ASP A 15 2.21 -29.57 -4.05
C ASP A 15 0.88 -28.91 -4.50
N CYS A 16 0.92 -28.18 -5.62
CA CYS A 16 -0.25 -27.54 -6.23
C CYS A 16 -1.05 -28.45 -7.18
N GLY A 17 -0.69 -29.73 -7.32
CA GLY A 17 -1.42 -30.68 -8.18
C GLY A 17 -1.33 -30.36 -9.67
N LEU A 18 -0.20 -29.81 -10.14
CA LEU A 18 -0.01 -29.40 -11.52
C LEU A 18 0.57 -30.52 -12.41
N SER A 19 0.17 -31.77 -12.21
CA SER A 19 0.72 -32.92 -12.94
C SER A 19 0.40 -32.92 -14.44
N ASN A 20 -0.72 -32.31 -14.84
CA ASN A 20 -1.15 -32.16 -16.24
C ASN A 20 -0.71 -30.82 -16.86
N TYR A 21 0.35 -30.23 -16.32
CA TYR A 21 0.89 -28.95 -16.76
C TYR A 21 2.38 -29.06 -17.09
N PHE A 22 2.86 -28.12 -17.91
CA PHE A 22 4.29 -27.91 -18.13
C PHE A 22 4.68 -26.46 -17.83
N LEU A 23 5.87 -26.28 -17.27
CA LEU A 23 6.44 -24.95 -17.02
C LEU A 23 6.74 -24.27 -18.36
N LYS A 24 6.07 -23.15 -18.63
CA LYS A 24 6.24 -22.37 -19.86
C LYS A 24 7.25 -21.25 -19.68
N ARG A 25 7.12 -20.47 -18.60
CA ARG A 25 7.95 -19.31 -18.29
C ARG A 25 8.16 -19.16 -16.80
N SER A 26 9.18 -18.39 -16.47
CA SER A 26 9.52 -18.04 -15.11
C SER A 26 10.23 -16.71 -15.08
N HIS A 27 9.85 -15.86 -14.14
CA HIS A 27 10.40 -14.54 -13.93
C HIS A 27 10.70 -14.36 -12.44
N ILE A 28 11.61 -13.44 -12.11
CA ILE A 28 11.88 -13.09 -10.73
C ILE A 28 11.50 -11.64 -10.54
N PHE A 29 10.74 -11.35 -9.49
CA PHE A 29 10.32 -10.01 -9.14
C PHE A 29 10.79 -9.64 -7.73
N LYS A 30 11.17 -8.38 -7.54
CA LYS A 30 11.33 -7.77 -6.23
C LYS A 30 9.96 -7.56 -5.62
N GLU A 31 9.78 -8.01 -4.40
CA GLU A 31 8.56 -7.71 -3.65
C GLU A 31 8.70 -6.35 -2.96
N SER A 32 7.66 -5.54 -3.06
CA SER A 32 7.60 -4.22 -2.41
C SER A 32 7.25 -4.41 -0.94
N GLY A 33 8.23 -4.77 -0.11
CA GLY A 33 8.06 -5.07 1.31
C GLY A 33 8.50 -3.95 2.26
N ILE A 34 8.77 -4.35 3.51
CA ILE A 34 9.33 -3.49 4.55
C ILE A 34 10.62 -2.83 4.02
N PRO A 35 10.79 -1.50 4.20
CA PRO A 35 12.01 -0.80 3.83
C PRO A 35 13.28 -1.48 4.33
N GLY A 36 14.21 -1.75 3.42
CA GLY A 36 15.51 -2.36 3.76
C GLY A 36 15.50 -3.88 3.88
N GLU A 37 14.38 -4.54 3.60
CA GLU A 37 14.30 -5.98 3.30
C GLU A 37 14.17 -6.19 1.79
N HIS A 38 15.03 -7.04 1.23
CA HIS A 38 14.95 -7.45 -0.16
C HIS A 38 14.35 -8.86 -0.19
N SER A 39 13.04 -8.97 -0.42
CA SER A 39 12.39 -10.24 -0.76
C SER A 39 12.21 -10.35 -2.27
N TYR A 40 12.36 -11.57 -2.79
CA TYR A 40 12.23 -11.87 -4.21
C TYR A 40 11.21 -12.98 -4.41
N LEU A 41 10.35 -12.80 -5.39
CA LEU A 41 9.35 -13.76 -5.80
C LEU A 41 9.81 -14.44 -7.08
N LEU A 42 9.86 -15.76 -7.07
CA LEU A 42 9.90 -16.57 -8.27
C LEU A 42 8.46 -16.73 -8.77
N SER A 43 8.13 -16.05 -9.88
CA SER A 43 6.87 -16.21 -10.59
C SER A 43 7.01 -17.28 -11.64
N THR A 44 6.13 -18.29 -11.63
CA THR A 44 6.15 -19.41 -12.56
C THR A 44 4.83 -19.52 -13.29
N GLU A 45 4.89 -19.70 -14.61
CA GLU A 45 3.71 -19.83 -15.47
C GLU A 45 3.64 -21.24 -16.05
N TRP A 46 2.57 -21.96 -15.73
CA TRP A 46 2.35 -23.36 -16.08
C TRP A 46 1.16 -23.48 -17.01
N PHE A 47 1.37 -24.15 -18.15
CA PHE A 47 0.35 -24.29 -19.17
C PHE A 47 -0.21 -25.71 -19.15
N PRO A 48 -1.53 -25.90 -19.31
CA PRO A 48 -2.11 -27.23 -19.47
C PRO A 48 -1.51 -27.93 -20.70
N GLU A 49 -1.27 -29.24 -20.62
CA GLU A 49 -0.68 -30.03 -21.73
C GLU A 49 -1.46 -29.92 -23.05
N ASP A 50 -2.79 -29.81 -22.97
CA ASP A 50 -3.70 -29.72 -24.13
C ASP A 50 -4.04 -28.26 -24.54
N SER A 51 -3.29 -27.26 -24.07
CA SER A 51 -3.56 -25.85 -24.39
C SER A 51 -3.32 -25.50 -25.87
N GLU A 52 -4.20 -24.69 -26.45
CA GLU A 52 -4.01 -24.16 -27.80
C GLU A 52 -2.82 -23.18 -27.84
N PRO A 53 -2.07 -23.12 -28.95
CA PRO A 53 -1.02 -22.12 -29.12
C PRO A 53 -1.62 -20.71 -29.07
N MET A 54 -1.27 -19.95 -28.04
CA MET A 54 -1.60 -18.53 -27.94
C MET A 54 -0.43 -17.65 -28.37
N ASP A 55 -0.70 -16.36 -28.55
CA ASP A 55 0.34 -15.34 -28.68
C ASP A 55 1.34 -15.47 -27.52
N GLU A 56 2.62 -15.23 -27.78
CA GLU A 56 3.69 -15.49 -26.81
C GLU A 56 3.54 -14.65 -25.53
N GLU A 57 2.78 -13.55 -25.57
CA GLU A 57 2.54 -12.66 -24.44
C GLU A 57 1.27 -12.98 -23.63
N LEU A 58 0.49 -13.99 -24.02
CA LEU A 58 -0.78 -14.33 -23.35
C LEU A 58 -0.76 -15.70 -22.69
N ASN A 59 -1.39 -15.78 -21.52
CA ASN A 59 -1.62 -17.03 -20.81
C ASN A 59 -2.97 -17.64 -21.22
N PRO A 60 -3.03 -18.94 -21.57
CA PRO A 60 -4.27 -19.60 -21.93
C PRO A 60 -5.22 -19.79 -20.76
N PRO A 61 -6.53 -19.96 -21.02
CA PRO A 61 -7.47 -20.38 -19.99
C PRO A 61 -6.96 -21.64 -19.29
N GLY A 62 -7.00 -21.65 -17.97
CA GLY A 62 -6.48 -22.78 -17.20
C GLY A 62 -5.00 -22.70 -16.82
N ALA A 63 -4.22 -21.79 -17.42
CA ALA A 63 -2.83 -21.58 -17.02
C ALA A 63 -2.73 -21.20 -15.54
N ALA A 64 -1.75 -21.77 -14.85
CA ALA A 64 -1.48 -21.47 -13.45
C ALA A 64 -0.28 -20.53 -13.33
N VAL A 65 -0.46 -19.40 -12.65
CA VAL A 65 0.61 -18.49 -12.27
C VAL A 65 0.84 -18.61 -10.77
N ILE A 66 2.04 -19.03 -10.37
CA ILE A 66 2.39 -19.24 -8.97
C ILE A 66 3.59 -18.36 -8.61
N ASP A 67 3.41 -17.53 -7.59
CA ASP A 67 4.46 -16.68 -7.04
C ASP A 67 4.96 -17.27 -5.71
N ILE A 68 6.27 -17.51 -5.63
CA ILE A 68 6.94 -18.20 -4.52
C ILE A 68 8.01 -17.28 -3.95
N ASP A 69 7.98 -17.03 -2.65
CA ASP A 69 9.05 -16.31 -1.98
C ASP A 69 10.32 -17.17 -1.97
N ILE A 70 11.41 -16.66 -2.56
CA ILE A 70 12.65 -17.43 -2.80
C ILE A 70 13.38 -17.76 -1.49
N GLN A 71 13.24 -16.91 -0.46
CA GLN A 71 13.94 -17.03 0.81
C GLN A 71 13.23 -18.00 1.77
N THR A 72 11.92 -17.88 1.88
CA THR A 72 11.06 -18.67 2.77
C THR A 72 10.51 -19.91 2.10
N GLU A 73 10.60 -19.99 0.77
CA GLU A 73 10.07 -21.08 -0.08
C GLU A 73 8.54 -21.23 0.03
N LYS A 74 7.84 -20.22 0.56
CA LYS A 74 6.38 -20.21 0.73
C LYS A 74 5.68 -19.65 -0.50
N VAL A 75 4.51 -20.22 -0.80
CA VAL A 75 3.62 -19.70 -1.85
C VAL A 75 2.96 -18.42 -1.38
N LYS A 76 3.06 -17.38 -2.21
CA LYS A 76 2.48 -16.05 -1.97
C LYS A 76 1.25 -15.79 -2.83
N ARG A 77 1.23 -16.37 -4.04
CA ARG A 77 0.10 -16.24 -4.96
C ARG A 77 -0.09 -17.49 -5.79
N ILE A 78 -1.35 -17.84 -6.06
CA ILE A 78 -1.77 -18.83 -7.05
C ILE A 78 -2.90 -18.20 -7.84
N ILE A 79 -2.80 -18.15 -9.17
CA ILE A 79 -3.86 -17.67 -10.05
C ILE A 79 -4.07 -18.68 -11.17
N PHE A 80 -5.33 -19.05 -11.38
CA PHE A 80 -5.76 -19.81 -12.54
C PHE A 80 -6.47 -18.88 -13.53
N VAL A 81 -5.95 -18.80 -14.75
CA VAL A 81 -6.39 -17.84 -15.76
C VAL A 81 -7.81 -18.14 -16.24
N GLN A 82 -8.66 -17.11 -16.29
CA GLN A 82 -10.07 -17.15 -16.70
C GLN A 82 -10.96 -18.06 -15.84
N ASP A 83 -10.67 -18.17 -14.54
CA ASP A 83 -11.47 -18.94 -13.58
C ASP A 83 -11.58 -20.45 -13.88
N VAL A 84 -10.63 -20.98 -14.66
CA VAL A 84 -10.56 -22.40 -15.04
C VAL A 84 -9.38 -23.04 -14.33
N SER A 85 -9.57 -24.13 -13.60
CA SER A 85 -8.48 -24.91 -13.00
C SER A 85 -8.50 -26.35 -13.51
N PHE A 86 -7.33 -26.84 -13.93
CA PHE A 86 -7.09 -28.26 -14.27
C PHE A 86 -6.19 -28.95 -13.24
N ALA A 87 -5.98 -28.33 -12.07
CA ALA A 87 -5.25 -28.93 -10.97
C ALA A 87 -5.94 -30.23 -10.52
N GLU A 88 -5.16 -31.15 -9.97
CA GLU A 88 -5.67 -32.42 -9.47
C GLU A 88 -6.77 -32.23 -8.41
N GLU A 89 -7.78 -33.10 -8.46
CA GLU A 89 -8.87 -33.08 -7.50
C GLU A 89 -8.33 -33.38 -6.09
N GLY A 90 -8.62 -32.49 -5.14
CA GLY A 90 -8.16 -32.60 -3.75
C GLY A 90 -6.84 -31.88 -3.44
N SER A 91 -6.17 -31.27 -4.42
CA SER A 91 -4.97 -30.45 -4.18
C SER A 91 -5.28 -29.12 -3.48
N PHE A 92 -6.50 -28.61 -3.64
CA PHE A 92 -6.97 -27.36 -3.05
C PHE A 92 -8.29 -27.56 -2.30
N PRO A 93 -8.62 -26.69 -1.34
CA PRO A 93 -9.92 -26.70 -0.69
C PRO A 93 -11.04 -26.41 -1.69
N ASN A 94 -12.27 -26.80 -1.35
CA ASN A 94 -13.46 -26.47 -2.12
C ASN A 94 -14.26 -25.32 -1.46
N LEU A 95 -14.95 -24.52 -2.28
CA LEU A 95 -15.81 -23.42 -1.81
C LEU A 95 -16.77 -23.82 -0.68
N ASN A 96 -17.30 -25.05 -0.71
CA ASN A 96 -18.27 -25.52 0.27
C ASN A 96 -17.66 -25.98 1.61
N GLN A 97 -16.32 -25.92 1.75
CA GLN A 97 -15.57 -26.46 2.89
C GLN A 97 -14.74 -25.34 3.53
N LYS A 98 -15.41 -24.33 4.07
CA LYS A 98 -14.78 -23.15 4.71
C LYS A 98 -13.73 -23.52 5.75
N GLU A 99 -14.02 -24.49 6.62
CA GLU A 99 -13.08 -24.94 7.65
C GLU A 99 -11.83 -25.59 7.03
N GLU A 100 -11.98 -26.30 5.92
CA GLU A 100 -10.84 -26.87 5.18
C GLU A 100 -10.01 -25.78 4.49
N THR A 101 -10.64 -24.73 3.97
CA THR A 101 -9.93 -23.56 3.44
C THR A 101 -9.09 -22.89 4.51
N ILE A 102 -9.62 -22.73 5.73
CA ILE A 102 -8.88 -22.16 6.86
C ILE A 102 -7.67 -23.04 7.20
N THR A 103 -7.88 -24.34 7.40
CA THR A 103 -6.78 -25.27 7.70
C THR A 103 -5.74 -25.32 6.58
N TRP A 104 -6.17 -25.23 5.33
CA TRP A 104 -5.26 -25.16 4.19
C TRP A 104 -4.39 -23.89 4.24
N ILE A 105 -4.97 -22.72 4.52
CA ILE A 105 -4.22 -21.47 4.72
C ILE A 105 -3.21 -21.63 5.87
N GLU A 106 -3.62 -22.18 7.02
CA GLU A 106 -2.72 -22.40 8.16
C GLU A 106 -1.53 -23.29 7.78
N ASN A 107 -1.77 -24.34 6.98
CA ASN A 107 -0.71 -25.25 6.53
C ASN A 107 0.30 -24.58 5.58
N ILE A 108 -0.16 -23.83 4.58
CA ILE A 108 0.73 -23.22 3.58
C ILE A 108 1.44 -21.97 4.10
N THR A 109 0.84 -21.25 5.05
CA THR A 109 1.38 -20.00 5.59
C THR A 109 2.11 -20.20 6.92
N GLY A 110 1.72 -21.21 7.70
CA GLY A 110 2.14 -21.37 9.09
C GLY A 110 1.49 -20.40 10.08
N LEU A 111 0.47 -19.64 9.64
CA LEU A 111 -0.30 -18.73 10.49
C LEU A 111 -1.40 -19.48 11.25
N GLU A 112 -1.86 -18.93 12.38
CA GLU A 112 -2.96 -19.50 13.17
C GLU A 112 -4.25 -18.66 13.05
N PHE A 113 -5.37 -19.32 12.70
CA PHE A 113 -6.67 -18.66 12.55
C PHE A 113 -7.24 -18.21 13.90
N GLY A 114 -7.81 -17.01 13.94
CA GLY A 114 -8.31 -16.36 15.15
C GLY A 114 -7.21 -15.72 16.01
N ARG A 115 -5.95 -16.10 15.82
CA ARG A 115 -4.80 -15.47 16.46
C ARG A 115 -4.08 -14.48 15.56
N GLN A 116 -3.68 -14.89 14.36
CA GLN A 116 -2.86 -14.08 13.44
C GLN A 116 -3.65 -13.58 12.23
N PHE A 117 -4.77 -14.21 11.91
CA PHE A 117 -5.68 -13.77 10.87
C PHE A 117 -7.12 -14.14 11.19
N GLN A 118 -8.07 -13.41 10.63
CA GLN A 118 -9.50 -13.63 10.82
C GLN A 118 -10.27 -13.48 9.51
N LEU A 119 -11.38 -14.19 9.39
CA LEU A 119 -12.23 -14.16 8.21
C LEU A 119 -13.19 -12.95 8.28
N LEU A 120 -13.24 -12.19 7.19
CA LEU A 120 -14.20 -11.12 6.97
C LEU A 120 -15.53 -11.66 6.40
N PRO A 121 -16.63 -10.89 6.47
CA PRO A 121 -17.87 -11.26 5.79
C PRO A 121 -17.61 -11.68 4.33
N THR A 122 -18.09 -12.87 4.00
CA THR A 122 -17.87 -13.55 2.72
C THR A 122 -19.06 -13.30 1.79
N GLU A 123 -18.81 -13.01 0.51
CA GLU A 123 -19.85 -12.88 -0.50
C GLU A 123 -19.55 -13.77 -1.72
N GLY A 124 -20.55 -14.52 -2.18
CA GLY A 124 -20.42 -15.33 -3.40
C GLY A 124 -19.35 -16.42 -3.30
N THR A 125 -18.39 -16.38 -4.22
CA THR A 125 -17.32 -17.38 -4.36
C THR A 125 -15.98 -16.90 -3.81
N THR A 126 -15.97 -15.81 -3.02
CA THR A 126 -14.74 -15.18 -2.53
C THR A 126 -14.72 -15.13 -1.02
N MET A 127 -13.59 -15.55 -0.43
CA MET A 127 -13.28 -15.45 0.99
C MET A 127 -12.14 -14.46 1.21
N HIS A 128 -12.39 -13.46 2.08
CA HIS A 128 -11.39 -12.46 2.46
C HIS A 128 -10.99 -12.63 3.91
N PHE A 129 -9.70 -12.62 4.17
CA PHE A 129 -9.14 -12.62 5.53
C PHE A 129 -8.25 -11.41 5.72
N GLN A 130 -8.14 -10.97 6.97
CA GLN A 130 -7.23 -9.91 7.36
C GLN A 130 -6.35 -10.33 8.53
N ALA A 131 -5.17 -9.74 8.63
CA ALA A 131 -4.27 -9.90 9.76
C ALA A 131 -4.94 -9.41 11.05
N ALA A 132 -4.72 -10.16 12.12
CA ALA A 132 -5.26 -9.86 13.43
C ALA A 132 -4.29 -10.34 14.52
N VAL A 133 -4.52 -9.88 15.75
CA VAL A 133 -3.90 -10.36 16.99
C VAL A 133 -5.05 -10.61 17.95
N ASP A 134 -5.37 -11.87 18.23
CA ASP A 134 -6.52 -12.27 19.05
C ASP A 134 -7.85 -11.59 18.64
N ASN A 135 -8.14 -11.60 17.33
CA ASN A 135 -9.28 -10.94 16.67
C ASN A 135 -9.23 -9.39 16.65
N ILE A 136 -8.17 -8.77 17.17
CA ILE A 136 -7.96 -7.32 17.03
C ILE A 136 -7.22 -7.06 15.71
N PRO A 137 -7.74 -6.22 14.79
CA PRO A 137 -7.07 -5.94 13.52
C PRO A 137 -5.67 -5.33 13.69
N VAL A 138 -4.83 -5.52 12.68
CA VAL A 138 -3.49 -4.93 12.59
C VAL A 138 -3.46 -3.85 11.51
N PHE A 139 -2.68 -2.79 11.74
CA PHE A 139 -2.44 -1.71 10.79
C PHE A 139 -0.93 -1.41 10.62
N PRO A 140 -0.41 -1.27 9.38
CA PRO A 140 -1.07 -1.63 8.12
C PRO A 140 -1.50 -3.09 8.09
N THR A 141 -2.60 -3.40 7.40
CA THR A 141 -3.19 -4.73 7.47
C THR A 141 -2.55 -5.69 6.47
N GLY A 142 -2.35 -6.94 6.89
CA GLY A 142 -2.11 -8.05 5.97
C GLY A 142 -3.45 -8.61 5.46
N VAL A 143 -3.50 -9.05 4.21
CA VAL A 143 -4.71 -9.60 3.58
C VAL A 143 -4.43 -10.98 3.01
N ILE A 144 -5.43 -11.86 3.08
CA ILE A 144 -5.44 -13.14 2.36
C ILE A 144 -6.73 -13.19 1.55
N ASN A 145 -6.60 -13.39 0.25
CA ASN A 145 -7.75 -13.55 -0.65
C ASN A 145 -7.80 -14.96 -1.17
N VAL A 146 -8.99 -15.55 -1.18
CA VAL A 146 -9.25 -16.87 -1.76
C VAL A 146 -10.49 -16.77 -2.64
N GLU A 147 -10.38 -17.11 -3.92
CA GLU A 147 -11.50 -17.13 -4.85
C GLU A 147 -11.69 -18.53 -5.44
N PHE A 148 -12.95 -18.85 -5.68
CA PHE A 148 -13.37 -20.09 -6.31
C PHE A 148 -14.20 -19.81 -7.55
N ASN A 149 -14.21 -20.75 -8.49
CA ASN A 149 -15.17 -20.73 -9.60
C ASN A 149 -16.54 -21.30 -9.18
N ASN A 150 -17.49 -21.29 -10.12
CA ASN A 150 -18.84 -21.81 -9.89
C ASN A 150 -18.92 -23.32 -9.62
N GLU A 151 -17.86 -24.07 -9.95
CA GLU A 151 -17.73 -25.50 -9.62
C GLU A 151 -17.10 -25.71 -8.23
N GLY A 152 -16.71 -24.62 -7.56
CA GLY A 152 -16.09 -24.62 -6.25
C GLY A 152 -14.59 -24.91 -6.26
N GLN A 153 -13.93 -24.89 -7.43
CA GLN A 153 -12.48 -25.07 -7.56
C GLN A 153 -11.75 -23.77 -7.28
N LEU A 154 -10.57 -23.83 -6.66
CA LEU A 154 -9.72 -22.66 -6.41
C LEU A 154 -9.30 -21.99 -7.73
N THR A 155 -9.47 -20.68 -7.81
CA THR A 155 -9.00 -19.86 -8.94
C THR A 155 -7.99 -18.80 -8.51
N LEU A 156 -8.06 -18.34 -7.26
CA LEU A 156 -7.11 -17.38 -6.72
C LEU A 156 -6.78 -17.69 -5.26
N PHE A 157 -5.50 -17.60 -4.93
CA PHE A 157 -4.99 -17.40 -3.58
C PHE A 157 -3.98 -16.26 -3.62
N SER A 158 -4.03 -15.32 -2.68
CA SER A 158 -2.95 -14.36 -2.46
C SER A 158 -2.79 -14.07 -0.97
N ILE A 159 -1.55 -13.78 -0.55
CA ILE A 159 -1.23 -13.29 0.80
C ILE A 159 -0.24 -12.14 0.74
N ASP A 160 -0.69 -10.98 1.21
CA ASP A 160 0.01 -9.71 1.12
C ASP A 160 0.04 -8.99 2.48
N GLY A 161 1.06 -8.18 2.72
CA GLY A 161 1.23 -7.43 3.97
C GLY A 161 1.72 -8.26 5.16
N ASN A 162 1.62 -7.69 6.36
CA ASN A 162 2.27 -8.22 7.56
C ASN A 162 1.30 -8.97 8.48
N PHE A 163 1.75 -10.13 8.97
CA PHE A 163 1.05 -10.98 9.93
C PHE A 163 1.93 -11.17 11.17
N PRO A 164 1.78 -10.34 12.21
CA PRO A 164 2.73 -10.33 13.32
C PRO A 164 2.68 -11.63 14.14
N SER A 165 3.83 -12.02 14.68
CA SER A 165 3.96 -13.10 15.66
C SER A 165 3.77 -12.58 17.09
N GLU A 166 3.51 -13.47 18.05
CA GLU A 166 3.27 -13.08 19.45
C GLU A 166 4.42 -12.27 20.07
N ASP A 167 5.68 -12.54 19.68
CA ASP A 167 6.86 -11.83 20.18
C ASP A 167 6.96 -10.37 19.68
N ALA A 168 6.35 -10.08 18.53
CA ALA A 168 6.28 -8.75 17.93
C ALA A 168 5.18 -7.87 18.56
N ILE A 169 4.39 -8.39 19.50
CA ILE A 169 3.27 -7.68 20.11
C ILE A 169 3.63 -7.10 21.48
N HIS A 170 3.18 -5.87 21.73
CA HIS A 170 3.08 -5.31 23.08
C HIS A 170 1.68 -5.57 23.64
N TRP A 171 1.58 -6.51 24.58
CA TRP A 171 0.30 -6.91 25.18
C TRP A 171 -0.16 -5.96 26.29
N GLU A 172 -1.37 -5.42 26.14
CA GLU A 172 -2.04 -4.60 27.16
C GLU A 172 -3.58 -4.65 26.99
N PRO A 173 -4.37 -4.40 28.06
CA PRO A 173 -5.82 -4.33 27.93
C PRO A 173 -6.28 -3.00 27.29
N PHE A 174 -7.25 -3.07 26.38
CA PHE A 174 -7.83 -1.88 25.78
C PHE A 174 -8.59 -1.02 26.79
N ALA A 175 -8.29 0.28 26.85
CA ALA A 175 -8.82 1.19 27.88
C ALA A 175 -9.55 2.42 27.30
N LEU A 176 -9.51 2.64 25.99
CA LEU A 176 -10.10 3.83 25.36
C LEU A 176 -11.62 3.73 25.24
N THR A 177 -12.28 4.87 25.38
CA THR A 177 -13.75 5.01 25.26
C THR A 177 -14.07 6.26 24.43
N THR A 178 -15.29 6.35 23.90
CA THR A 178 -15.75 7.49 23.10
C THR A 178 -15.55 8.83 23.81
N ASP A 179 -15.79 8.88 25.12
CA ASP A 179 -15.64 10.11 25.92
C ASP A 179 -14.17 10.57 26.02
N ILE A 180 -13.22 9.63 26.04
CA ILE A 180 -11.78 9.94 26.09
C ILE A 180 -11.32 10.50 24.74
N VAL A 181 -11.83 9.93 23.64
CA VAL A 181 -11.36 10.30 22.29
C VAL A 181 -12.07 11.51 21.70
N GLU A 182 -13.14 12.01 22.32
CA GLU A 182 -13.95 13.09 21.77
C GLU A 182 -13.13 14.35 21.46
N SER A 183 -12.23 14.75 22.37
CA SER A 183 -11.36 15.91 22.14
C SER A 183 -10.43 15.71 20.96
N VAL A 184 -9.89 14.49 20.80
CA VAL A 184 -9.01 14.14 19.69
C VAL A 184 -9.78 14.16 18.38
N ALA A 185 -10.95 13.50 18.32
CA ALA A 185 -11.81 13.48 17.13
C ALA A 185 -12.19 14.90 16.69
N LYS A 186 -12.50 15.78 17.64
CA LYS A 186 -12.79 17.18 17.38
C LYS A 186 -11.59 17.93 16.81
N GLU A 187 -10.38 17.66 17.30
CA GLU A 187 -9.15 18.24 16.76
C GLU A 187 -8.90 17.79 15.32
N GLN A 188 -9.17 16.52 15.01
CA GLN A 188 -9.02 15.93 13.68
C GLN A 188 -10.08 16.36 12.65
N MET A 189 -11.11 17.10 13.05
CA MET A 189 -12.08 17.65 12.10
C MET A 189 -11.43 18.67 11.15
N GLN A 190 -11.47 18.40 9.86
CA GLN A 190 -10.95 19.26 8.81
C GLN A 190 -12.06 19.68 7.84
N LEU A 191 -11.88 20.84 7.20
CA LEU A 191 -12.70 21.25 6.08
C LEU A 191 -11.96 20.86 4.80
N LEU A 192 -12.56 19.93 4.06
CA LEU A 192 -12.01 19.36 2.84
C LEU A 192 -12.87 19.76 1.64
N GLU A 193 -12.24 19.83 0.48
CA GLU A 193 -12.90 19.97 -0.82
C GLU A 193 -12.76 18.65 -1.57
N VAL A 194 -13.91 17.99 -1.80
CA VAL A 194 -13.99 16.69 -2.46
C VAL A 194 -14.58 16.90 -3.86
N PRO A 195 -14.02 16.29 -4.92
CA PRO A 195 -14.61 16.36 -6.24
C PRO A 195 -15.87 15.48 -6.30
N LEU A 196 -17.00 16.07 -6.70
CA LEU A 196 -18.22 15.31 -6.99
C LEU A 196 -18.41 15.19 -8.50
N GLU A 197 -18.13 14.01 -9.04
CA GLU A 197 -18.24 13.77 -10.48
C GLU A 197 -19.67 13.92 -11.00
N SER A 198 -20.66 13.41 -10.26
CA SER A 198 -22.06 13.48 -10.67
C SER A 198 -22.62 14.91 -10.78
N GLU A 199 -22.00 15.88 -10.11
CA GLU A 199 -22.38 17.29 -10.09
C GLU A 199 -21.35 18.20 -10.80
N GLU A 200 -20.24 17.64 -11.30
CA GLU A 200 -19.10 18.37 -11.89
C GLU A 200 -18.68 19.59 -11.05
N MET A 201 -18.52 19.38 -9.74
CA MET A 201 -18.16 20.45 -8.80
C MET A 201 -17.32 19.98 -7.62
N TRP A 202 -16.56 20.91 -7.05
CA TRP A 202 -15.93 20.72 -5.75
C TRP A 202 -16.95 20.96 -4.65
N LYS A 203 -16.97 20.10 -3.63
CA LYS A 203 -17.87 20.25 -2.48
C LYS A 203 -17.10 20.40 -1.18
N SER A 204 -17.44 21.44 -0.41
CA SER A 204 -16.88 21.65 0.92
C SER A 204 -17.54 20.73 1.94
N ILE A 205 -16.78 19.79 2.49
CA ILE A 205 -17.21 18.81 3.48
C ILE A 205 -16.36 18.94 4.74
N TYR A 206 -17.02 18.99 5.90
CA TYR A 206 -16.36 18.76 7.18
C TYR A 206 -16.28 17.25 7.44
N SER A 207 -15.09 16.72 7.66
CA SER A 207 -14.88 15.30 8.03
C SER A 207 -13.77 15.18 9.07
N ALA A 208 -13.76 14.08 9.83
CA ALA A 208 -12.67 13.73 10.72
C ALA A 208 -11.68 12.83 9.97
N THR A 209 -10.40 13.18 9.97
CA THR A 209 -9.36 12.28 9.46
C THR A 209 -9.16 11.12 10.45
N SER A 210 -9.05 9.91 9.92
CA SER A 210 -8.72 8.72 10.71
C SER A 210 -7.36 8.90 11.38
N VAL A 211 -7.28 8.61 12.69
CA VAL A 211 -6.03 8.61 13.46
C VAL A 211 -6.01 7.46 14.46
N PHE A 212 -4.82 7.12 14.94
CA PHE A 212 -4.62 6.14 16.00
C PHE A 212 -4.20 6.84 17.28
N LEU A 213 -4.91 6.61 18.37
CA LEU A 213 -4.54 7.11 19.70
C LEU A 213 -3.92 5.96 20.50
N THR A 214 -2.72 6.17 21.05
CA THR A 214 -2.10 5.17 21.94
C THR A 214 -3.00 4.90 23.14
N ASN A 215 -3.00 3.66 23.63
CA ASN A 215 -3.89 3.24 24.72
C ASN A 215 -3.69 4.04 26.03
N ASP A 216 -2.52 4.65 26.20
CA ASP A 216 -2.18 5.54 27.32
C ASP A 216 -2.54 7.02 27.10
N VAL A 217 -3.17 7.36 25.97
CA VAL A 217 -3.65 8.70 25.59
C VAL A 217 -2.53 9.72 25.38
N LYS A 218 -1.26 9.30 25.26
CA LYS A 218 -0.13 10.24 25.16
C LYS A 218 0.21 10.66 23.75
N LYS A 219 -0.08 9.84 22.74
CA LYS A 219 0.35 10.08 21.36
C LYS A 219 -0.80 9.80 20.38
N VAL A 220 -1.02 10.75 19.48
CA VAL A 220 -1.80 10.55 18.26
C VAL A 220 -0.82 10.20 17.16
N ILE A 221 -1.08 9.11 16.45
CA ILE A 221 -0.37 8.66 15.27
C ILE A 221 -1.32 8.88 14.09
N THR A 222 -0.87 9.66 13.12
CA THR A 222 -1.63 9.91 11.89
C THR A 222 -1.68 8.65 11.01
N PHE A 223 -2.63 8.60 10.08
CA PHE A 223 -2.72 7.49 9.14
C PHE A 223 -1.44 7.38 8.30
N GLU A 224 -0.92 8.53 7.84
CA GLU A 224 0.32 8.62 7.07
C GLU A 224 1.51 8.11 7.88
N GLU A 225 1.67 8.52 9.14
CA GLU A 225 2.76 8.02 10.00
C GLU A 225 2.68 6.50 10.24
N ALA A 226 1.49 5.93 10.25
CA ALA A 226 1.28 4.51 10.47
C ALA A 226 1.47 3.68 9.17
N GLU A 227 1.17 4.26 8.00
CA GLU A 227 1.47 3.65 6.69
C GLU A 227 2.92 3.81 6.27
N GLU A 228 3.58 4.89 6.71
CA GLU A 228 5.01 5.15 6.50
C GLU A 228 5.84 4.11 7.28
N GLN A 229 5.88 2.88 6.76
CA GLN A 229 6.91 1.90 7.10
C GLN A 229 8.24 2.55 6.70
N ALA A 230 9.10 2.83 7.69
CA ALA A 230 10.53 3.24 7.76
C ALA A 230 11.34 3.82 6.56
N ALA A 231 10.86 3.86 5.31
CA ALA A 231 11.62 4.31 4.13
C ALA A 231 11.66 5.82 3.95
N TYR A 232 10.74 6.55 4.59
CA TYR A 232 10.53 7.97 4.32
C TYR A 232 11.21 8.85 5.37
N VAL A 233 12.17 9.65 4.92
CA VAL A 233 12.67 10.78 5.70
C VAL A 233 11.77 11.98 5.42
N LYS A 234 10.87 12.28 6.36
CA LYS A 234 10.00 13.45 6.28
C LYS A 234 10.82 14.75 6.21
N LYS A 235 10.49 15.59 5.24
CA LYS A 235 11.05 16.92 5.00
C LYS A 235 9.93 17.96 5.01
N GLN A 236 10.27 19.18 5.42
CA GLN A 236 9.36 20.32 5.38
C GLN A 236 10.17 21.55 4.98
N ILE A 237 10.78 21.48 3.80
CA ILE A 237 11.70 22.50 3.30
C ILE A 237 11.04 23.21 2.12
N ILE A 238 10.75 24.49 2.27
CA ILE A 238 10.31 25.33 1.15
C ILE A 238 11.51 25.56 0.23
N MET A 239 11.33 25.24 -1.05
CA MET A 239 12.39 25.28 -2.04
C MET A 239 12.43 26.67 -2.67
N GLU A 240 13.43 27.46 -2.27
CA GLU A 240 13.62 28.83 -2.74
C GLU A 240 14.95 28.98 -3.48
N TRP A 241 14.94 29.77 -4.55
CA TRP A 241 16.11 30.19 -5.32
C TRP A 241 15.96 31.61 -5.87
N GLU A 242 17.09 32.27 -6.10
CA GLU A 242 17.14 33.63 -6.66
C GLU A 242 17.27 33.63 -8.19
N GLU A 243 18.06 32.70 -8.73
CA GLU A 243 18.36 32.63 -10.16
C GLU A 243 17.93 31.30 -10.76
N ALA A 244 17.39 31.35 -11.98
CA ALA A 244 17.09 30.17 -12.79
C ALA A 244 18.37 29.61 -13.43
N ILE A 245 18.42 28.29 -13.62
CA ILE A 245 19.49 27.63 -14.37
C ILE A 245 19.01 27.47 -15.81
N LYS A 246 19.77 28.05 -16.75
CA LYS A 246 19.39 28.09 -18.18
C LYS A 246 19.59 26.77 -18.91
N ASP A 247 20.46 25.91 -18.39
CA ASP A 247 20.72 24.62 -19.00
C ASP A 247 19.49 23.72 -18.81
N PRO A 248 18.86 23.26 -19.91
CA PRO A 248 17.63 22.47 -19.80
C PRO A 248 17.91 21.14 -19.12
N PHE A 249 16.94 20.67 -18.34
CA PHE A 249 16.95 19.32 -17.82
C PHE A 249 16.62 18.33 -18.95
N SER A 250 17.43 17.30 -19.10
CA SER A 250 17.20 16.22 -20.05
C SER A 250 16.92 14.94 -19.26
N PRO A 251 15.66 14.49 -19.18
CA PRO A 251 15.32 13.24 -18.52
C PRO A 251 16.08 12.08 -19.15
N VAL A 252 16.55 11.16 -18.32
CA VAL A 252 17.14 9.89 -18.71
C VAL A 252 16.12 8.79 -18.42
N GLU A 253 16.09 7.78 -19.29
CA GLU A 253 15.30 6.58 -19.05
C GLU A 253 15.76 5.93 -17.74
N ILE A 254 14.81 5.70 -16.85
CA ILE A 254 15.02 5.02 -15.57
C ILE A 254 14.30 3.70 -15.61
N ASP A 255 14.93 2.69 -15.04
CA ASP A 255 14.32 1.38 -14.86
C ASP A 255 13.60 1.34 -13.51
N LEU A 256 12.27 1.31 -13.57
CA LEU A 256 11.38 1.12 -12.42
C LEU A 256 10.77 -0.29 -12.42
N SER A 257 11.28 -1.19 -13.27
CA SER A 257 10.86 -2.59 -13.28
C SER A 257 11.17 -3.24 -11.94
N LEU A 258 10.25 -4.09 -11.50
CA LEU A 258 10.47 -4.97 -10.36
C LEU A 258 11.17 -6.26 -10.79
N GLU A 259 11.37 -6.51 -12.08
CA GLU A 259 12.05 -7.72 -12.56
C GLU A 259 13.51 -7.73 -12.09
N ALA A 260 13.94 -8.87 -11.56
CA ALA A 260 15.28 -9.08 -11.04
C ALA A 260 15.94 -10.27 -11.73
N THR A 261 17.27 -10.28 -11.71
CA THR A 261 18.06 -11.40 -12.21
C THR A 261 18.21 -12.50 -11.15
N GLU A 262 18.52 -13.72 -11.60
CA GLU A 262 18.84 -14.83 -10.69
C GLU A 262 20.04 -14.51 -9.78
N GLU A 263 21.04 -13.79 -10.31
CA GLU A 263 22.23 -13.39 -9.54
C GLU A 263 21.86 -12.42 -8.42
N GLU A 264 21.03 -11.41 -8.71
CA GLU A 264 20.53 -10.48 -7.71
C GLU A 264 19.73 -11.22 -6.63
N ALA A 265 18.74 -12.02 -7.02
CA ALA A 265 17.84 -12.68 -6.07
C ALA A 265 18.51 -13.70 -5.13
N LEU A 266 19.65 -14.26 -5.55
CA LEU A 266 20.43 -15.22 -4.76
C LEU A 266 21.65 -14.58 -4.07
N SER A 267 21.90 -13.28 -4.29
CA SER A 267 23.02 -12.56 -3.68
C SER A 267 22.75 -12.18 -2.23
N ASP A 268 23.82 -11.98 -1.46
CA ASP A 268 23.74 -11.43 -0.11
C ASP A 268 23.67 -9.90 -0.16
N HIS A 269 22.47 -9.34 0.07
CA HIS A 269 22.23 -7.90 0.12
C HIS A 269 22.56 -7.25 1.47
N SER A 270 23.23 -7.95 2.39
CA SER A 270 23.58 -7.42 3.72
C SER A 270 24.43 -6.15 3.70
N THR A 271 25.07 -5.83 2.57
CA THR A 271 25.93 -4.65 2.38
C THR A 271 25.23 -3.47 1.70
N SER A 272 24.01 -3.63 1.20
CA SER A 272 23.25 -2.55 0.58
C SER A 272 22.91 -1.46 1.60
N LYS A 273 23.03 -0.19 1.20
CA LYS A 273 22.60 0.93 2.04
C LYS A 273 21.08 0.84 2.23
N LYS A 274 20.64 0.74 3.49
CA LYS A 274 19.22 0.55 3.83
C LYS A 274 18.46 1.85 4.02
N GLU A 275 19.17 2.91 4.41
CA GLU A 275 18.59 4.19 4.82
C GLU A 275 19.46 5.35 4.34
N LEU A 276 18.84 6.51 4.19
CA LEU A 276 19.54 7.77 3.90
C LEU A 276 20.19 8.29 5.18
N ASP A 277 21.43 8.73 5.08
CA ASP A 277 22.07 9.52 6.12
C ASP A 277 21.95 11.03 5.82
N LYS A 278 22.39 11.86 6.77
CA LYS A 278 22.30 13.33 6.64
C LYS A 278 23.06 13.88 5.45
N GLU A 279 24.19 13.26 5.07
CA GLU A 279 24.98 13.72 3.92
C GLU A 279 24.22 13.45 2.62
N ASP A 280 23.56 12.30 2.52
CA ASP A 280 22.68 11.99 1.39
C ASP A 280 21.54 12.99 1.28
N GLU A 281 20.86 13.25 2.39
CA GLU A 281 19.73 14.17 2.46
C GLU A 281 20.11 15.58 1.99
N GLU A 282 21.28 16.07 2.42
CA GLU A 282 21.81 17.38 2.02
C GLU A 282 22.13 17.44 0.52
N LYS A 283 22.80 16.41 -0.02
CA LYS A 283 23.13 16.32 -1.44
C LYS A 283 21.87 16.21 -2.32
N ALA A 284 20.94 15.35 -1.93
CA ALA A 284 19.67 15.18 -2.61
C ALA A 284 18.87 16.49 -2.60
N THR A 285 18.73 17.14 -1.45
CA THR A 285 18.02 18.43 -1.32
C THR A 285 18.63 19.50 -2.24
N LEU A 286 19.96 19.57 -2.31
CA LEU A 286 20.66 20.51 -3.18
C LEU A 286 20.40 20.22 -4.66
N GLU A 287 20.44 18.96 -5.08
CA GLU A 287 20.16 18.62 -6.48
C GLU A 287 18.69 18.84 -6.84
N ILE A 288 17.75 18.53 -5.95
CA ILE A 288 16.33 18.81 -6.16
C ILE A 288 16.09 20.30 -6.37
N LYS A 289 16.77 21.16 -5.59
CA LYS A 289 16.73 22.62 -5.81
C LYS A 289 17.22 22.98 -7.22
N ARG A 290 18.35 22.43 -7.65
CA ARG A 290 18.90 22.68 -9.00
C ARG A 290 17.98 22.17 -10.10
N PHE A 291 17.35 21.02 -9.89
CA PHE A 291 16.35 20.47 -10.78
C PHE A 291 15.17 21.45 -10.94
N LEU A 292 14.60 21.94 -9.84
CA LEU A 292 13.52 22.92 -9.88
C LEU A 292 13.93 24.22 -10.59
N GLN A 293 15.16 24.70 -10.35
CA GLN A 293 15.70 25.88 -11.04
C GLN A 293 15.80 25.72 -12.57
N ARG A 294 15.85 24.47 -13.08
CA ARG A 294 15.89 24.15 -14.51
C ARG A 294 14.50 23.90 -15.10
N VAL A 295 13.66 23.13 -14.40
CA VAL A 295 12.37 22.66 -14.92
C VAL A 295 11.24 23.64 -14.61
N TYR A 296 11.26 24.27 -13.44
CA TYR A 296 10.26 25.23 -12.98
C TYR A 296 10.90 26.55 -12.55
N PRO A 297 11.64 27.25 -13.43
CA PRO A 297 12.47 28.39 -13.05
C PRO A 297 11.73 29.52 -12.32
N ASP A 298 10.44 29.69 -12.60
CA ASP A 298 9.56 30.74 -12.05
C ASP A 298 8.77 30.30 -10.79
N ASP A 299 9.05 29.11 -10.25
CA ASP A 299 8.32 28.52 -9.13
C ASP A 299 9.06 28.59 -7.79
N SER A 300 10.00 29.52 -7.67
CA SER A 300 10.72 29.74 -6.41
C SER A 300 9.73 29.98 -5.27
N GLY A 301 9.85 29.20 -4.20
CA GLY A 301 8.97 29.25 -3.02
C GLY A 301 7.61 28.56 -3.20
N LYS A 302 7.25 28.06 -4.38
CA LYS A 302 5.96 27.38 -4.62
C LYS A 302 5.97 25.89 -4.25
N TRP A 303 7.15 25.30 -4.11
CA TRP A 303 7.32 23.87 -3.83
C TRP A 303 7.90 23.63 -2.44
N MET A 304 7.38 22.63 -1.74
CA MET A 304 7.92 22.09 -0.51
C MET A 304 8.44 20.68 -0.77
N LEU A 305 9.72 20.45 -0.46
CA LEU A 305 10.25 19.09 -0.34
C LEU A 305 9.61 18.43 0.89
N TYR A 306 8.75 17.44 0.64
CA TYR A 306 7.92 16.78 1.65
C TYR A 306 8.56 15.52 2.21
N SER A 307 9.23 14.72 1.39
CA SER A 307 9.93 13.52 1.85
C SER A 307 11.02 13.07 0.88
N LEU A 308 11.97 12.30 1.41
CA LEU A 308 12.97 11.56 0.65
C LEU A 308 12.88 10.08 1.03
N ARG A 309 13.01 9.18 0.05
CA ARG A 309 13.14 7.75 0.30
C ARG A 309 14.23 7.13 -0.56
N LEU A 310 14.96 6.17 0.01
CA LEU A 310 15.84 5.30 -0.75
C LEU A 310 15.03 4.10 -1.23
N GLN A 311 15.03 3.86 -2.54
CA GLN A 311 14.36 2.72 -3.14
C GLN A 311 15.25 2.19 -4.27
N ASP A 312 15.74 0.96 -4.11
CA ASP A 312 16.72 0.35 -5.01
C ASP A 312 17.95 1.27 -5.24
N SER A 313 18.20 1.64 -6.48
CA SER A 313 19.29 2.52 -6.92
C SER A 313 18.88 4.00 -7.00
N TYR A 314 17.72 4.35 -6.45
CA TYR A 314 17.16 5.70 -6.55
C TYR A 314 16.90 6.34 -5.20
N ILE A 315 17.19 7.64 -5.12
CA ILE A 315 16.61 8.51 -4.10
C ILE A 315 15.40 9.17 -4.73
N ILE A 316 14.22 8.87 -4.19
CA ILE A 316 12.96 9.42 -4.67
C ILE A 316 12.56 10.57 -3.75
N ALA A 317 12.42 11.75 -4.34
CA ALA A 317 11.98 12.95 -3.65
C ALA A 317 10.53 13.26 -3.98
N GLU A 318 9.73 13.49 -2.95
CA GLU A 318 8.36 13.94 -3.08
C GLU A 318 8.25 15.42 -2.79
N LEU A 319 7.71 16.17 -3.74
CA LEU A 319 7.43 17.59 -3.61
C LEU A 319 5.94 17.85 -3.72
N LEU A 320 5.47 18.74 -2.85
CA LEU A 320 4.08 19.16 -2.76
C LEU A 320 4.04 20.70 -2.79
N PRO A 321 2.91 21.33 -3.18
CA PRO A 321 2.75 22.76 -3.12
C PRO A 321 3.05 23.30 -1.71
N ALA A 322 3.78 24.42 -1.65
CA ALA A 322 4.10 25.11 -0.40
C ALA A 322 2.84 25.65 0.28
N GLU A 323 1.90 26.16 -0.51
CA GLU A 323 0.57 26.53 -0.08
C GLU A 323 -0.42 25.44 -0.51
N ARG A 324 -0.90 24.66 0.45
CA ARG A 324 -1.93 23.64 0.18
C ARG A 324 -3.32 24.22 0.29
N GLY A 325 -4.17 23.84 -0.67
CA GLY A 325 -5.59 24.10 -0.63
C GLY A 325 -6.33 23.20 0.37
N ARG A 326 -7.65 23.19 0.27
CA ARG A 326 -8.52 22.26 1.02
C ARG A 326 -8.83 20.98 0.25
N ARG A 327 -8.39 20.90 -1.01
CA ARG A 327 -8.69 19.77 -1.89
C ARG A 327 -8.05 18.50 -1.36
N VAL A 328 -8.79 17.41 -1.40
CA VAL A 328 -8.29 16.08 -1.02
C VAL A 328 -7.29 15.51 -2.02
N ILE A 329 -7.29 16.05 -3.24
CA ILE A 329 -6.30 15.75 -4.28
C ILE A 329 -5.59 17.06 -4.61
N ASP A 330 -4.26 17.06 -4.50
CA ASP A 330 -3.41 18.21 -4.79
C ASP A 330 -2.27 17.77 -5.73
N ARG A 331 -1.68 18.72 -6.45
CA ARG A 331 -0.57 18.44 -7.37
C ARG A 331 0.59 17.84 -6.59
N LYS A 332 1.27 16.87 -7.18
CA LYS A 332 2.46 16.22 -6.62
C LYS A 332 3.52 16.11 -7.68
N LEU A 333 4.77 16.26 -7.28
CA LEU A 333 5.93 16.09 -8.13
C LEU A 333 6.87 15.08 -7.49
N GLN A 334 7.25 14.05 -8.24
CA GLN A 334 8.26 13.07 -7.83
C GLN A 334 9.52 13.26 -8.67
N VAL A 335 10.68 13.35 -8.02
CA VAL A 335 11.98 13.46 -8.69
C VAL A 335 12.83 12.26 -8.32
N TYR A 336 13.41 11.60 -9.32
CA TYR A 336 14.23 10.41 -9.16
C TYR A 336 15.69 10.78 -9.32
N LEU A 337 16.51 10.55 -8.30
CA LEU A 337 17.94 10.80 -8.29
C LEU A 337 18.70 9.48 -8.27
N ASP A 338 19.85 9.44 -8.94
CA ASP A 338 20.83 8.36 -8.78
C ASP A 338 21.31 8.30 -7.32
N SER A 339 21.21 7.15 -6.65
CA SER A 339 21.52 7.04 -5.22
C SER A 339 23.01 7.17 -4.89
N GLU A 340 23.91 7.00 -5.86
CA GLU A 340 25.36 7.13 -5.66
C GLU A 340 25.88 8.51 -6.09
N LYS A 341 25.37 9.03 -7.21
CA LYS A 341 25.81 10.29 -7.81
C LYS A 341 24.98 11.49 -7.35
N TYR A 342 23.81 11.26 -6.76
CA TYR A 342 22.85 12.28 -6.33
C TYR A 342 22.38 13.21 -7.45
N THR A 343 22.50 12.79 -8.71
CA THR A 343 22.07 13.56 -9.87
C THR A 343 20.62 13.25 -10.21
N ALA A 344 19.81 14.27 -10.49
CA ALA A 344 18.44 14.07 -10.96
C ALA A 344 18.46 13.38 -12.33
N LEU A 345 17.75 12.25 -12.43
CA LEU A 345 17.68 11.42 -13.63
C LEU A 345 16.37 11.65 -14.37
N ASN A 346 15.25 11.66 -13.65
CA ASN A 346 13.92 11.79 -14.23
C ASN A 346 12.92 12.36 -13.20
N TYR A 347 11.71 12.68 -13.63
CA TYR A 347 10.63 13.15 -12.76
C TYR A 347 9.25 12.80 -13.30
N SER A 348 8.27 12.72 -12.40
CA SER A 348 6.86 12.55 -12.70
C SER A 348 6.08 13.70 -12.08
N ASP A 349 5.35 14.44 -12.92
CA ASP A 349 4.45 15.51 -12.49
C ASP A 349 3.00 15.04 -12.60
N PHE A 350 2.32 15.00 -11.47
CA PHE A 350 0.95 14.52 -11.35
C PHE A 350 -0.09 15.62 -11.63
N ASP A 351 0.31 16.76 -12.21
CA ASP A 351 -0.61 17.84 -12.62
C ASP A 351 -1.73 17.33 -13.54
N SER A 352 -1.41 16.40 -14.44
CA SER A 352 -2.39 15.77 -15.34
C SER A 352 -3.55 15.08 -14.61
N LEU A 353 -3.36 14.60 -13.37
CA LEU A 353 -4.44 14.06 -12.55
C LEU A 353 -5.35 15.16 -11.98
N ILE A 354 -4.87 16.39 -11.88
CA ILE A 354 -5.64 17.54 -11.41
C ILE A 354 -6.43 18.15 -12.56
N GLU A 355 -5.85 18.17 -13.77
CA GLU A 355 -6.47 18.73 -15.00
C GLU A 355 -7.84 18.11 -15.30
N ILE A 356 -8.08 16.84 -14.91
CA ILE A 356 -9.39 16.20 -15.09
C ILE A 356 -10.53 16.95 -14.38
N PHE A 357 -10.21 17.73 -13.34
CA PHE A 357 -11.16 18.52 -12.55
C PHE A 357 -11.19 20.00 -12.96
N ASP A 358 -10.50 20.43 -14.02
CA ASP A 358 -10.46 21.84 -14.43
C ASP A 358 -11.83 22.40 -14.82
N HIS A 359 -12.71 21.53 -15.33
CA HIS A 359 -14.08 21.90 -15.67
C HIS A 359 -15.01 21.98 -14.46
N PHE A 360 -14.58 21.50 -13.28
CA PHE A 360 -15.41 21.48 -12.09
C PHE A 360 -15.61 22.88 -11.55
N SER A 361 -16.85 23.20 -11.20
CA SER A 361 -17.13 24.46 -10.52
C SER A 361 -16.54 24.48 -9.10
N PRO A 362 -16.07 25.65 -8.60
CA PRO A 362 -15.41 25.75 -7.31
C PRO A 362 -16.38 25.47 -6.14
N ALA A 363 -15.83 25.06 -5.01
CA ALA A 363 -16.62 24.80 -3.83
C ALA A 363 -17.33 26.04 -3.31
N GLN A 364 -18.59 25.87 -2.94
CA GLN A 364 -19.38 26.92 -2.31
C GLN A 364 -18.80 27.28 -0.93
N THR A 365 -18.93 28.55 -0.54
CA THR A 365 -18.39 29.03 0.73
C THR A 365 -19.08 28.32 1.90
N PRO A 366 -18.32 27.70 2.82
CA PRO A 366 -18.88 27.03 4.00
C PRO A 366 -19.62 28.04 4.89
N VAL A 367 -20.82 27.67 5.35
CA VAL A 367 -21.62 28.47 6.31
C VAL A 367 -21.53 27.93 7.73
N LEU A 368 -21.14 26.66 7.88
CA LEU A 368 -20.93 26.02 9.17
C LEU A 368 -19.53 26.27 9.69
N THR A 369 -19.43 26.35 11.02
CA THR A 369 -18.16 26.30 11.74
C THR A 369 -17.74 24.86 12.03
N LYS A 370 -16.44 24.64 12.23
CA LYS A 370 -15.88 23.35 12.70
C LYS A 370 -16.61 22.81 13.93
N GLN A 371 -16.99 23.67 14.88
CA GLN A 371 -17.75 23.27 16.07
C GLN A 371 -19.14 22.74 15.72
N GLN A 372 -19.89 23.46 14.88
CA GLN A 372 -21.24 23.04 14.50
C GLN A 372 -21.23 21.73 13.71
N ALA A 373 -20.27 21.56 12.80
CA ALA A 373 -20.10 20.31 12.07
C ALA A 373 -19.74 19.15 13.02
N PHE A 374 -18.87 19.37 14.00
CA PHE A 374 -18.53 18.34 14.97
C PHE A 374 -19.73 17.89 15.80
N GLU A 375 -20.59 18.80 16.27
CA GLU A 375 -21.80 18.39 17.03
C GLU A 375 -22.74 17.50 16.20
N LEU A 376 -22.78 17.68 14.88
CA LEU A 376 -23.56 16.83 13.98
C LEU A 376 -22.93 15.43 13.80
N LEU A 377 -21.59 15.35 13.80
CA LEU A 377 -20.84 14.11 13.63
C LEU A 377 -20.51 13.38 14.93
N ARG A 378 -20.65 14.02 16.10
CA ARG A 378 -20.20 13.49 17.40
C ARG A 378 -20.71 12.07 17.69
N LYS A 379 -21.96 11.78 17.33
CA LYS A 379 -22.60 10.46 17.53
C LYS A 379 -22.15 9.38 16.52
N HIS A 380 -21.42 9.78 15.49
CA HIS A 380 -20.88 8.95 14.41
C HIS A 380 -19.38 8.69 14.57
N VAL A 381 -18.74 9.29 15.58
CA VAL A 381 -17.34 9.01 15.91
C VAL A 381 -17.25 7.67 16.61
N GLU A 382 -16.40 6.81 16.08
CA GLU A 382 -16.16 5.47 16.61
C GLU A 382 -14.72 5.34 17.08
N VAL A 383 -14.51 4.51 18.12
CA VAL A 383 -13.19 4.08 18.56
C VAL A 383 -13.14 2.57 18.62
N THR A 384 -12.23 1.97 17.85
CA THR A 384 -12.04 0.52 17.80
C THR A 384 -10.60 0.15 18.11
N PRO A 385 -10.35 -0.96 18.83
CA PRO A 385 -8.98 -1.42 19.07
C PRO A 385 -8.31 -1.83 17.76
N VAL A 386 -7.03 -1.50 17.62
CA VAL A 386 -6.17 -1.89 16.50
C VAL A 386 -4.72 -1.94 16.95
N TYR A 387 -3.96 -2.91 16.45
CA TYR A 387 -2.51 -2.95 16.65
C TYR A 387 -1.81 -2.16 15.56
N VAL A 388 -0.98 -1.19 15.95
CA VAL A 388 -0.21 -0.34 15.01
C VAL A 388 1.26 -0.58 15.20
N TYR A 389 2.01 -0.77 14.12
CA TYR A 389 3.46 -0.93 14.21
C TYR A 389 4.13 0.36 14.70
N SER A 390 4.93 0.27 15.77
CA SER A 390 5.73 1.37 16.31
C SER A 390 7.20 1.12 16.04
N GLN A 391 7.79 1.92 15.14
CA GLN A 391 9.23 1.88 14.87
C GLN A 391 10.08 2.19 16.11
N THR A 392 9.56 3.01 17.04
CA THR A 392 10.29 3.36 18.27
C THR A 392 10.42 2.18 19.22
N GLU A 393 9.43 1.29 19.24
CA GLU A 393 9.41 0.11 20.11
C GLU A 393 9.78 -1.18 19.39
N ASP A 394 9.91 -1.14 18.06
CA ASP A 394 10.10 -2.30 17.18
C ASP A 394 9.03 -3.38 17.42
N LYS A 395 7.80 -2.92 17.69
CA LYS A 395 6.66 -3.76 18.10
C LYS A 395 5.34 -3.16 17.65
N TYR A 396 4.33 -4.02 17.53
CA TYR A 396 2.94 -3.62 17.39
C TYR A 396 2.36 -3.24 18.76
N ILE A 397 1.87 -2.00 18.86
CA ILE A 397 1.29 -1.44 20.09
C ILE A 397 -0.23 -1.30 19.93
N LEU A 398 -0.96 -1.50 21.03
CA LEU A 398 -2.41 -1.38 21.01
C LEU A 398 -2.83 0.11 20.98
N CYS A 399 -3.63 0.47 19.97
CA CYS A 399 -4.16 1.81 19.78
C CYS A 399 -5.69 1.75 19.64
N GLY A 400 -6.34 2.90 19.85
CA GLY A 400 -7.71 3.13 19.40
C GLY A 400 -7.70 3.83 18.06
N LYS A 401 -8.21 3.18 17.02
CA LYS A 401 -8.53 3.83 15.75
C LYS A 401 -9.74 4.73 15.98
N ILE A 402 -9.56 6.03 15.85
CA ILE A 402 -10.63 7.02 15.89
C ILE A 402 -11.04 7.29 14.45
N ASP A 403 -12.28 6.98 14.11
CA ASP A 403 -12.79 7.07 12.74
C ASP A 403 -14.20 7.67 12.70
N CYS A 404 -14.60 8.17 11.53
CA CYS A 404 -15.94 8.68 11.26
C CYS A 404 -16.27 8.48 9.78
N SER A 405 -17.12 7.49 9.47
CA SER A 405 -17.54 7.18 8.09
C SER A 405 -18.50 8.20 7.47
N TYR A 406 -18.71 9.34 8.15
CA TYR A 406 -19.65 10.38 7.75
C TYR A 406 -18.96 11.75 7.68
N GLY A 407 -19.36 12.53 6.69
CA GLY A 407 -19.05 13.95 6.57
C GLY A 407 -20.28 14.83 6.76
N VAL A 408 -20.06 16.13 6.89
CA VAL A 408 -21.12 17.15 6.89
C VAL A 408 -20.88 18.10 5.73
N ASP A 409 -21.89 18.24 4.88
CA ASP A 409 -21.93 19.31 3.89
C ASP A 409 -21.82 20.67 4.59
N ALA A 410 -20.74 21.40 4.31
CA ALA A 410 -20.41 22.64 5.02
C ALA A 410 -21.35 23.81 4.66
N VAL A 411 -22.22 23.65 3.65
CA VAL A 411 -23.22 24.63 3.22
C VAL A 411 -24.61 24.26 3.73
N SER A 412 -25.04 23.01 3.51
CA SER A 412 -26.41 22.59 3.86
C SER A 412 -26.54 22.05 5.28
N GLY A 413 -25.44 21.61 5.90
CA GLY A 413 -25.42 20.93 7.18
C GLY A 413 -25.98 19.50 7.15
N LYS A 414 -26.18 18.93 5.97
CA LYS A 414 -26.58 17.54 5.81
C LYS A 414 -25.42 16.61 6.17
N VAL A 415 -25.68 15.63 7.03
CA VAL A 415 -24.78 14.50 7.30
C VAL A 415 -24.87 13.53 6.13
N ILE A 416 -23.72 13.13 5.59
CA ILE A 416 -23.61 12.27 4.42
C ILE A 416 -22.60 11.15 4.67
N PRO A 417 -22.90 9.91 4.27
CA PRO A 417 -21.91 8.83 4.23
C PRO A 417 -20.77 9.20 3.27
N LEU A 418 -19.52 8.95 3.67
CA LEU A 418 -18.35 9.28 2.86
C LEU A 418 -18.15 8.31 1.69
N ASP A 419 -18.68 7.09 1.77
CA ASP A 419 -18.67 6.08 0.70
C ASP A 419 -19.65 6.39 -0.45
N GLN A 420 -20.47 7.43 -0.29
CA GLN A 420 -21.43 7.91 -1.30
C GLN A 420 -20.99 9.22 -1.97
N LEU A 421 -19.79 9.71 -1.66
CA LEU A 421 -19.22 10.94 -2.20
C LEU A 421 -18.39 10.69 -3.46
#